data_AF-A0A316FTE5-F1
#
_entry.id   AF-A0A316FTE5-F1
#
_cell.length_a   1.000
_cell.length_b   1.000
_cell.length_c   1.000
_cell.angle_alpha   90.00
_cell.angle_beta   90.00
_cell.angle_gamma   90.00
#
_symmetry.space_group_name_H-M   'P 1'
#
loop_
_entity.id
_entity.type
_entity.pdbx_description
1 polymer ?
#
loop_
_entity_poly.entity_id
_entity_poly.type
_entity_poly.pdbx_seq_one_letter_code
_entity_poly.pdbx_strand_id
1 'polypeptide(L)'
;MDKSNNSWVKRSLASHSWLGLFVAAVMFLICLTGSFVVLFEEFERWEQPNVEEYLNYSPEQIETAVDEFLLRVEQVPKSLYVVLPTKEVPRIHIAGDGQEWFVNRDGRLSDAPVEGWTHFLKEMHINLHLPQTFGIIVVGIFGAMLCGLIVSGIIAHPRIFKDAFIWRRNKSERLNQVDLHNRLSVWGTPFYLMIGLTGAFIGLVSIFIAASAGVFFNNDRDAVVNAVYGAEPKVNQSQQTINYSKAFENLQQYAPNATPIYLVIQNKGTDHQFLEVAATLPGRFIYSELYQLRSNGEVISHQGMSDGAAGRQVAYSVYRLHFGHFAGFPVKVLYVALGLCLTVICASGVNIWLSRRKHQNFINDLWVAMVWGSPLALASSMFSIFTSVPALAVFLVTLTLTAITALMIKNAITSKRMFQLTTGMVLLIVALLHWQTFGFNHPLPVVHGINVTLVLVGLFLLWQARLSFKTSKAELVEVRSEG
;
A
#
# COMPACT_ATOMS: atom_id res chain seq x y z
N MET A 1 -4.24 -46.60 -5.89
CA MET A 1 -3.86 -45.17 -5.76
C MET A 1 -4.59 -44.40 -6.85
N ASP A 2 -5.41 -43.45 -6.44
CA ASP A 2 -6.79 -43.28 -6.93
C ASP A 2 -6.94 -42.35 -8.17
N LYS A 3 -7.73 -42.78 -9.17
CA LYS A 3 -8.07 -41.99 -10.37
C LYS A 3 -8.81 -40.69 -10.00
N SER A 4 -9.51 -40.67 -8.86
CA SER A 4 -10.23 -39.50 -8.34
C SER A 4 -9.27 -38.34 -8.03
N ASN A 5 -8.14 -38.61 -7.36
CA ASN A 5 -7.12 -37.62 -6.98
C ASN A 5 -6.50 -36.93 -8.21
N ASN A 6 -6.30 -37.68 -9.29
CA ASN A 6 -5.79 -37.13 -10.55
C ASN A 6 -6.79 -36.21 -11.26
N SER A 7 -8.10 -36.36 -11.03
CA SER A 7 -9.12 -35.51 -11.64
C SER A 7 -9.21 -34.13 -10.96
N TRP A 8 -9.13 -34.10 -9.63
CA TRP A 8 -9.15 -32.88 -8.82
C TRP A 8 -7.92 -32.01 -9.08
N VAL A 9 -6.72 -32.61 -9.11
CA VAL A 9 -5.47 -31.89 -9.42
C VAL A 9 -5.52 -31.25 -10.82
N LYS A 10 -6.00 -31.97 -11.83
CA LYS A 10 -6.14 -31.45 -13.20
C LYS A 10 -7.13 -30.28 -13.28
N ARG A 11 -8.28 -30.38 -12.60
CA ARG A 11 -9.27 -29.29 -12.55
C ARG A 11 -8.71 -28.07 -11.83
N SER A 12 -8.06 -28.25 -10.68
CA SER A 12 -7.44 -27.16 -9.93
C SER A 12 -6.36 -26.44 -10.74
N LEU A 13 -5.50 -27.19 -11.45
CA LEU A 13 -4.48 -26.62 -12.32
C LEU A 13 -5.08 -25.82 -13.49
N ALA A 14 -6.17 -26.31 -14.09
CA ALA A 14 -6.88 -25.60 -15.14
C ALA A 14 -7.51 -24.30 -14.62
N SER A 15 -8.21 -24.36 -13.48
CA SER A 15 -8.79 -23.19 -12.81
C SER A 15 -7.73 -22.15 -12.44
N HIS A 16 -6.62 -22.60 -11.82
CA HIS A 16 -5.50 -21.73 -11.46
C HIS A 16 -4.90 -21.04 -12.69
N SER A 17 -4.68 -21.78 -13.78
CA SER A 17 -4.10 -21.22 -15.01
C SER A 17 -5.04 -20.21 -15.67
N TRP A 18 -6.34 -20.49 -15.73
CA TRP A 18 -7.33 -19.61 -16.37
C TRP A 18 -7.56 -18.35 -15.54
N LEU A 19 -7.82 -18.50 -14.23
CA LEU A 19 -8.00 -17.37 -13.31
C LEU A 19 -6.74 -16.52 -13.25
N GLY A 20 -5.57 -17.16 -13.17
CA GLY A 20 -4.28 -16.47 -13.10
C GLY A 20 -4.04 -15.59 -14.32
N LEU A 21 -4.28 -16.12 -15.53
CA LEU A 21 -4.12 -15.34 -16.76
C LEU A 21 -5.13 -14.19 -16.86
N PHE A 22 -6.37 -14.40 -16.41
CA PHE A 22 -7.41 -13.37 -16.42
C PHE A 22 -7.05 -12.17 -15.53
N VAL A 23 -6.46 -12.41 -14.36
CA VAL A 23 -6.19 -11.34 -13.38
C VAL A 23 -4.78 -10.77 -13.43
N ALA A 24 -3.83 -11.46 -14.08
CA ALA A 24 -2.40 -11.22 -13.91
C ALA A 24 -1.93 -9.79 -14.15
N ALA A 25 -2.45 -9.10 -15.18
CA ALA A 25 -1.98 -7.76 -15.51
C ALA A 25 -2.36 -6.73 -14.42
N VAL A 26 -3.62 -6.73 -14.00
CA VAL A 26 -4.08 -5.82 -12.93
C VAL A 26 -3.48 -6.22 -11.59
N MET A 27 -3.45 -7.53 -11.28
CA MET A 27 -2.81 -8.02 -10.05
C MET A 27 -1.32 -7.66 -9.99
N PHE A 28 -0.59 -7.72 -11.11
CA PHE A 28 0.80 -7.26 -11.19
C PHE A 28 0.92 -5.79 -10.79
N LEU A 29 0.03 -4.93 -11.30
CA LEU A 29 0.06 -3.50 -10.96
C LEU A 29 -0.27 -3.27 -9.48
N ILE A 30 -1.32 -3.91 -8.95
CA ILE A 30 -1.71 -3.83 -7.53
C ILE A 30 -0.56 -4.28 -6.63
N CYS A 31 0.12 -5.38 -6.97
CA CYS A 31 1.25 -5.89 -6.19
C CYS A 31 2.45 -4.95 -6.28
N LEU A 32 2.74 -4.39 -7.46
CA LEU A 32 3.86 -3.49 -7.67
C LEU A 32 3.66 -2.19 -6.88
N THR A 33 2.50 -1.54 -7.00
CA THR A 33 2.19 -0.31 -6.26
C THR A 33 2.04 -0.59 -4.77
N GLY A 34 1.43 -1.71 -4.39
CA GLY A 34 1.31 -2.17 -3.01
C GLY A 34 2.65 -2.41 -2.34
N SER A 35 3.65 -2.90 -3.09
CA SER A 35 5.00 -3.09 -2.56
C SER A 35 5.65 -1.76 -2.17
N PHE A 36 5.39 -0.68 -2.94
CA PHE A 36 5.98 0.63 -2.68
C PHE A 36 5.15 1.47 -1.70
N VAL A 37 3.82 1.34 -1.69
CA VAL A 37 2.97 2.11 -0.76
C VAL A 37 3.18 1.73 0.71
N VAL A 38 3.81 0.59 1.00
CA VAL A 38 4.29 0.25 2.36
C VAL A 38 5.25 1.33 2.91
N LEU A 39 5.93 2.06 2.02
CA LEU A 39 6.83 3.17 2.35
C LEU A 39 6.14 4.54 2.19
N PHE A 40 4.80 4.60 2.26
CA PHE A 40 4.03 5.83 2.06
C PHE A 40 4.56 6.99 2.92
N GLU A 41 4.73 6.76 4.22
CA GLU A 41 5.19 7.77 5.17
C GLU A 41 6.61 8.26 4.84
N GLU A 42 7.50 7.34 4.44
CA GLU A 42 8.86 7.70 4.02
C GLU A 42 8.86 8.53 2.73
N PHE A 43 8.02 8.17 1.76
CA PHE A 43 7.87 8.91 0.51
C PHE A 43 7.24 10.27 0.71
N GLU A 44 6.22 10.39 1.58
CA GLU A 44 5.59 11.67 1.92
C GLU A 44 6.60 12.62 2.55
N ARG A 45 7.43 12.12 3.48
CA ARG A 45 8.50 12.91 4.10
C ARG A 45 9.60 13.31 3.12
N TRP A 46 9.88 12.47 2.13
CA TRP A 46 10.82 12.76 1.06
C TRP A 46 10.26 13.76 0.04
N GLU A 47 8.97 13.69 -0.27
CA GLU A 47 8.27 14.61 -1.17
C GLU A 47 8.08 16.00 -0.55
N GLN A 48 7.88 16.06 0.77
CA GLN A 48 7.67 17.29 1.53
C GLN A 48 8.72 17.42 2.66
N PRO A 49 10.02 17.60 2.34
CA PRO A 49 11.09 17.56 3.33
C PRO A 49 11.21 18.84 4.18
N ASN A 50 10.57 19.93 3.75
CA ASN A 50 10.61 21.23 4.44
C ASN A 50 9.58 21.34 5.59
N VAL A 51 8.63 20.39 5.67
CA VAL A 51 7.66 20.36 6.77
C VAL A 51 8.37 20.03 8.08
N GLU A 52 8.09 20.82 9.12
CA GLU A 52 8.75 20.68 10.43
C GLU A 52 8.48 19.29 11.04
N GLU A 53 9.54 18.62 11.50
CA GLU A 53 9.44 17.31 12.17
C GLU A 53 9.74 17.42 13.67
N TYR A 54 8.79 16.99 14.52
CA TYR A 54 8.90 16.98 15.97
C TYR A 54 8.00 15.90 16.60
N LEU A 55 8.38 15.42 17.79
CA LEU A 55 7.62 14.39 18.53
C LEU A 55 6.93 14.92 19.79
N ASN A 56 7.51 15.95 20.40
CA ASN A 56 6.96 16.50 21.64
C ASN A 56 5.92 17.55 21.28
N TYR A 57 4.71 17.36 21.79
CA TYR A 57 3.61 18.29 21.61
C TYR A 57 2.96 18.65 22.95
N SER A 58 2.21 19.74 22.98
CA SER A 58 1.45 20.19 24.16
C SER A 58 -0.03 20.37 23.84
N PRO A 59 -0.93 20.27 24.84
CA PRO A 59 -2.35 20.53 24.65
C PRO A 59 -2.64 21.94 24.08
N GLU A 60 -1.84 22.93 24.44
CA GLU A 60 -1.99 24.33 23.97
C GLU A 60 -1.69 24.46 22.47
N GLN A 61 -0.75 23.67 21.94
CA GLN A 61 -0.49 23.62 20.50
C GLN A 61 -1.69 23.06 19.73
N ILE A 62 -2.34 22.03 20.27
CA ILE A 62 -3.55 21.43 19.67
C ILE A 62 -4.70 22.44 19.68
N GLU A 63 -4.88 23.15 20.80
CA GLU A 63 -5.90 24.20 20.91
C GLU A 63 -5.67 25.30 19.88
N THR A 64 -4.44 25.80 19.77
CA THR A 64 -4.06 26.83 18.78
C THR A 64 -4.32 26.36 17.35
N ALA A 65 -3.99 25.11 17.03
CA ALA A 65 -4.19 24.54 15.70
C ALA A 65 -5.67 24.39 15.35
N VAL A 66 -6.49 23.95 16.31
CA VAL A 66 -7.95 23.85 16.14
C VAL A 66 -8.56 25.22 15.93
N ASP A 67 -8.14 26.22 16.69
CA ASP A 67 -8.64 27.59 16.55
C ASP A 67 -8.24 28.19 15.19
N GLU A 68 -6.98 28.05 14.76
CA GLU A 68 -6.56 28.49 13.42
C GLU A 68 -7.31 27.74 12.31
N PHE A 69 -7.58 26.44 12.47
CA PHE A 69 -8.36 25.67 11.50
C PHE A 69 -9.77 26.23 11.36
N LEU A 70 -10.45 26.47 12.49
CA LEU A 70 -11.80 27.03 12.52
C LEU A 70 -11.89 28.43 11.93
N LEU A 71 -10.79 29.21 11.99
CA LEU A 71 -10.72 30.52 11.34
C LEU A 71 -10.56 30.42 9.80
N ARG A 72 -10.05 29.29 9.29
CA ARG A 72 -9.81 29.07 7.85
C ARG A 72 -10.99 28.41 7.13
N VAL A 73 -11.86 27.69 7.84
CA VAL A 73 -13.00 26.99 7.25
C VAL A 73 -14.32 27.76 7.39
N GLU A 74 -15.19 27.64 6.39
CA GLU A 74 -16.52 28.28 6.42
C GLU A 74 -17.52 27.55 7.33
N GLN A 75 -17.37 26.22 7.44
CA GLN A 75 -18.25 25.35 8.21
C GLN A 75 -17.42 24.48 9.13
N VAL A 76 -17.89 24.33 10.37
CA VAL A 76 -17.26 23.43 11.34
C VAL A 76 -17.51 21.98 10.89
N PRO A 77 -16.46 21.19 10.66
CA PRO A 77 -16.62 19.81 10.20
C PRO A 77 -17.28 18.95 11.27
N LYS A 78 -18.02 17.93 10.84
CA LYS A 78 -18.64 16.97 11.77
C LYS A 78 -17.57 16.26 12.61
N SER A 79 -16.43 15.93 11.99
CA SER A 79 -15.29 15.28 12.62
C SER A 79 -14.02 16.04 12.27
N LEU A 80 -13.35 16.58 13.28
CA LEU A 80 -12.05 17.24 13.14
C LEU A 80 -10.97 16.32 13.67
N TYR A 81 -10.08 15.86 12.81
CA TYR A 81 -8.98 14.95 13.13
C TYR A 81 -7.71 15.74 13.38
N VAL A 82 -7.09 15.56 14.53
CA VAL A 82 -5.74 16.03 14.84
C VAL A 82 -4.85 14.80 14.94
N VAL A 83 -4.07 14.53 13.90
CA VAL A 83 -3.13 13.40 13.89
C VAL A 83 -1.88 13.81 14.64
N LEU A 84 -1.54 13.01 15.65
CA LEU A 84 -0.46 13.30 16.60
C LEU A 84 0.86 12.75 16.05
N PRO A 85 2.00 13.34 16.43
CA PRO A 85 3.26 12.95 15.85
C PRO A 85 3.70 11.60 16.43
N THR A 86 4.12 10.70 15.53
CA THR A 86 4.64 9.38 15.86
C THR A 86 6.10 9.27 15.44
N LYS A 87 6.80 8.19 15.83
CA LYS A 87 8.20 7.99 15.40
C LYS A 87 8.31 7.83 13.89
N GLU A 88 7.28 7.24 13.29
CA GLU A 88 7.15 6.97 11.86
C GLU A 88 6.83 8.25 11.09
N VAL A 89 5.85 9.01 11.56
CA VAL A 89 5.42 10.30 11.02
C VAL A 89 5.55 11.37 12.12
N PRO A 90 6.73 11.99 12.28
CA PRO A 90 6.99 12.98 13.33
C PRO A 90 6.41 14.35 12.96
N ARG A 91 5.15 14.40 12.55
CA ARG A 91 4.46 15.61 12.09
C ARG A 91 3.04 15.60 12.63
N ILE A 92 2.54 16.77 13.02
CA ILE A 92 1.12 16.95 13.32
C ILE A 92 0.45 17.50 12.07
N HIS A 93 -0.74 16.98 11.76
CA HIS A 93 -1.65 17.60 10.82
C HIS A 93 -3.08 17.59 11.37
N ILE A 94 -3.85 18.56 10.92
CA ILE A 94 -5.27 18.69 11.27
C ILE A 94 -6.10 18.61 9.99
N ALA A 95 -7.15 17.79 10.02
CA ALA A 95 -8.00 17.50 8.86
C ALA A 95 -9.49 17.54 9.21
N GLY A 96 -10.31 18.11 8.33
CA GLY A 96 -11.77 18.12 8.46
C GLY A 96 -12.45 18.54 7.15
N ASP A 97 -13.52 17.83 6.77
CA ASP A 97 -14.30 18.07 5.54
C ASP A 97 -13.45 18.24 4.25
N GLY A 98 -12.41 17.41 4.11
CA GLY A 98 -11.52 17.41 2.95
C GLY A 98 -10.47 18.52 2.92
N GLN A 99 -10.37 19.32 3.99
CA GLN A 99 -9.31 20.31 4.19
C GLN A 99 -8.30 19.79 5.20
N GLU A 100 -7.02 20.00 4.93
CA GLU A 100 -5.93 19.47 5.75
C GLU A 100 -4.72 20.41 5.75
N TRP A 101 -4.09 20.58 6.92
CA TRP A 101 -2.86 21.36 7.09
C TRP A 101 -1.91 20.74 8.10
N PHE A 102 -0.61 20.85 7.84
CA PHE A 102 0.39 20.57 8.87
C PHE A 102 0.35 21.62 9.99
N VAL A 103 0.79 21.23 11.18
CA VAL A 103 0.86 22.10 12.35
C VAL A 103 2.32 22.29 12.75
N ASN A 104 2.76 23.53 12.84
CA ASN A 104 4.11 23.88 13.31
C ASN A 104 4.22 23.72 14.84
N ARG A 105 5.45 23.75 15.35
CA ARG A 105 5.71 23.60 16.80
C ARG A 105 5.14 24.73 17.67
N ASP A 106 4.75 25.85 17.10
CA ASP A 106 4.04 26.93 17.79
C ASP A 106 2.50 26.75 17.79
N GLY A 107 1.99 25.66 17.19
CA GLY A 107 0.57 25.37 17.06
C GLY A 107 -0.10 26.01 15.85
N ARG A 108 0.63 26.80 15.04
CA ARG A 108 0.06 27.47 13.86
C ARG A 108 -0.01 26.54 12.66
N LEU A 109 -0.99 26.77 11.78
CA LEU A 109 -1.14 25.95 10.58
C LEU A 109 -0.17 26.39 9.50
N SER A 110 0.55 25.41 8.97
CA SER A 110 1.55 25.52 7.92
C SER A 110 0.93 25.18 6.55
N ASP A 111 1.75 24.67 5.63
CA ASP A 111 1.32 24.22 4.32
C ASP A 111 0.31 23.06 4.39
N ALA A 112 -0.56 22.98 3.40
CA ALA A 112 -1.41 21.81 3.18
C ALA A 112 -0.58 20.65 2.61
N PRO A 113 -0.89 19.38 2.97
CA PRO A 113 -0.24 18.24 2.36
C PRO A 113 -0.37 18.24 0.84
N VAL A 114 0.74 17.97 0.16
CA VAL A 114 0.77 17.89 -1.30
C VAL A 114 0.06 16.63 -1.78
N GLU A 115 -0.96 16.84 -2.61
CA GLU A 115 -1.65 15.81 -3.40
C GLU A 115 -0.78 15.31 -4.57
N GLY A 116 0.37 14.75 -4.23
CA GLY A 116 1.49 14.51 -5.14
C GLY A 116 1.66 13.06 -5.60
N TRP A 117 2.91 12.69 -5.85
CA TRP A 117 3.30 11.36 -6.31
C TRP A 117 2.96 10.27 -5.30
N THR A 118 3.19 10.54 -4.01
CA THR A 118 2.93 9.57 -2.93
C THR A 118 1.44 9.27 -2.81
N HIS A 119 0.58 10.29 -2.95
CA HIS A 119 -0.87 10.11 -2.99
C HIS A 119 -1.31 9.34 -4.24
N PHE A 120 -0.77 9.69 -5.42
CA PHE A 120 -1.00 8.93 -6.65
C PHE A 120 -0.67 7.44 -6.48
N LEU A 121 0.45 7.10 -5.86
CA LEU A 121 0.87 5.71 -5.63
C LEU A 121 -0.14 4.96 -4.74
N LYS A 122 -0.63 5.61 -3.67
CA LYS A 122 -1.66 5.08 -2.78
C LYS A 122 -2.96 4.81 -3.53
N GLU A 123 -3.49 5.80 -4.24
CA GLU A 123 -4.73 5.68 -5.01
C GLU A 123 -4.62 4.59 -6.08
N MET A 124 -3.47 4.48 -6.75
CA MET A 124 -3.25 3.43 -7.75
C MET A 124 -3.21 2.03 -7.14
N HIS A 125 -2.83 1.88 -5.87
CA HIS A 125 -2.94 0.60 -5.15
C HIS A 125 -4.37 0.32 -4.67
N ILE A 126 -5.03 1.28 -4.01
CA ILE A 126 -6.28 1.03 -3.29
C ILE A 126 -7.52 1.06 -4.19
N ASN A 127 -7.49 1.80 -5.30
CA ASN A 127 -8.66 1.93 -6.18
C ASN A 127 -8.33 2.03 -7.68
N LEU A 128 -7.05 1.90 -8.07
CA LEU A 128 -6.59 2.00 -9.46
C LEU A 128 -6.91 3.35 -10.13
N HIS A 129 -7.04 4.44 -9.35
CA HIS A 129 -7.56 5.75 -9.79
C HIS A 129 -8.96 5.67 -10.45
N LEU A 130 -9.74 4.62 -10.14
CA LEU A 130 -11.15 4.54 -10.48
C LEU A 130 -11.99 5.29 -9.43
N PRO A 131 -13.27 5.61 -9.69
CA PRO A 131 -14.15 6.21 -8.68
C PRO A 131 -14.07 5.43 -7.36
N GLN A 132 -13.74 6.12 -6.27
CA GLN A 132 -13.20 5.54 -5.02
C GLN A 132 -13.95 4.29 -4.54
N THR A 133 -15.28 4.37 -4.43
CA THR A 133 -16.12 3.24 -3.97
C THR A 133 -16.08 2.05 -4.94
N PHE A 134 -16.08 2.32 -6.24
CA PHE A 134 -16.01 1.26 -7.24
C PHE A 134 -14.61 0.63 -7.30
N GLY A 135 -13.57 1.46 -7.33
CA GLY A 135 -12.19 1.01 -7.42
C GLY A 135 -11.77 0.17 -6.21
N ILE A 136 -12.15 0.58 -4.99
CA ILE A 136 -11.80 -0.17 -3.78
C ILE A 136 -12.48 -1.55 -3.74
N ILE A 137 -13.72 -1.64 -4.25
CA ILE A 137 -14.42 -2.92 -4.42
C ILE A 137 -13.70 -3.79 -5.46
N VAL A 138 -13.31 -3.21 -6.60
CA VAL A 138 -12.57 -3.94 -7.65
C VAL A 138 -11.27 -4.50 -7.09
N VAL A 139 -10.46 -3.69 -6.40
CA VAL A 139 -9.21 -4.14 -5.77
C VAL A 139 -9.49 -5.21 -4.71
N GLY A 140 -10.55 -5.06 -3.91
CA GLY A 140 -11.01 -6.08 -2.96
C GLY A 140 -11.35 -7.43 -3.61
N ILE A 141 -12.02 -7.41 -4.78
CA ILE A 141 -12.29 -8.61 -5.58
C ILE A 141 -10.98 -9.26 -6.04
N PHE A 142 -10.00 -8.48 -6.49
CA PHE A 142 -8.67 -9.01 -6.82
C PHE A 142 -8.01 -9.67 -5.60
N GLY A 143 -8.11 -9.06 -4.40
CA GLY A 143 -7.67 -9.68 -3.14
C GLY A 143 -8.32 -11.05 -2.87
N ALA A 144 -9.63 -11.17 -3.09
CA ALA A 144 -10.35 -12.43 -2.96
C ALA A 144 -9.93 -13.46 -4.03
N MET A 145 -9.71 -13.01 -5.27
CA MET A 145 -9.19 -13.86 -6.35
C MET A 145 -7.77 -14.35 -6.08
N LEU A 146 -6.91 -13.54 -5.45
CA LEU A 146 -5.58 -13.95 -4.99
C LEU A 146 -5.68 -15.10 -3.99
N CYS A 147 -6.61 -15.03 -3.03
CA CYS A 147 -6.87 -16.12 -2.08
C CYS A 147 -7.27 -17.41 -2.83
N GLY A 148 -8.17 -17.30 -3.82
CA GLY A 148 -8.54 -18.41 -4.69
C GLY A 148 -7.37 -18.99 -5.49
N LEU A 149 -6.47 -18.14 -5.99
CA LEU A 149 -5.26 -18.56 -6.69
C LEU A 149 -4.29 -19.32 -5.79
N ILE A 150 -4.11 -18.87 -4.54
CA ILE A 150 -3.27 -19.55 -3.54
C ILE A 150 -3.85 -20.92 -3.22
N VAL A 151 -5.15 -21.00 -2.89
CA VAL A 151 -5.82 -22.27 -2.56
C VAL A 151 -5.76 -23.25 -3.73
N SER A 152 -6.11 -22.79 -4.94
CA SER A 152 -6.06 -23.63 -6.15
C SER A 152 -4.64 -24.05 -6.52
N GLY A 153 -3.63 -23.20 -6.28
CA GLY A 153 -2.21 -23.50 -6.50
C GLY A 153 -1.68 -24.59 -5.57
N ILE A 154 -2.02 -24.53 -4.27
CA ILE A 154 -1.66 -25.55 -3.29
C ILE A 154 -2.28 -26.90 -3.66
N ILE A 155 -3.57 -26.91 -4.02
CA ILE A 155 -4.28 -28.14 -4.43
C ILE A 155 -3.72 -28.70 -5.75
N ALA A 156 -3.32 -27.82 -6.69
CA ALA A 156 -2.77 -28.23 -7.98
C ALA A 156 -1.38 -28.89 -7.88
N HIS A 157 -0.63 -28.65 -6.80
CA HIS A 157 0.71 -29.17 -6.62
C HIS A 157 0.86 -29.93 -5.28
N PRO A 158 0.42 -31.20 -5.21
CA PRO A 158 0.48 -31.98 -3.97
C PRO A 158 1.91 -32.28 -3.46
N ARG A 159 2.95 -32.02 -4.26
CA ARG A 159 4.37 -32.11 -3.88
C ARG A 159 5.06 -30.74 -3.78
N ILE A 160 4.32 -29.63 -3.83
CA ILE A 160 4.86 -28.27 -3.93
C ILE A 160 5.90 -27.96 -2.85
N PHE A 161 5.67 -28.46 -1.62
CA PHE A 161 6.61 -28.29 -0.51
C PHE A 161 7.91 -29.05 -0.70
N LYS A 162 7.90 -30.26 -1.28
CA LYS A 162 9.13 -31.03 -1.56
C LYS A 162 9.93 -30.39 -2.70
N ASP A 163 9.23 -29.94 -3.73
CA ASP A 163 9.86 -29.33 -4.90
C ASP A 163 10.38 -27.91 -4.60
N ALA A 164 9.82 -27.20 -3.62
CA ALA A 164 10.24 -25.85 -3.25
C ALA A 164 11.69 -25.76 -2.71
N PHE A 165 12.25 -26.87 -2.22
CA PHE A 165 13.61 -26.93 -1.66
C PHE A 165 14.67 -27.49 -2.64
N ILE A 166 14.28 -27.92 -3.84
CA ILE A 166 15.20 -28.55 -4.81
C ILE A 166 15.57 -27.55 -5.90
N TRP A 167 16.74 -26.91 -5.81
CA TRP A 167 17.26 -26.06 -6.89
C TRP A 167 17.84 -26.89 -8.02
N ARG A 168 17.19 -26.91 -9.20
CA ARG A 168 17.70 -27.59 -10.40
C ARG A 168 18.45 -26.61 -11.29
N ARG A 169 19.72 -26.35 -10.98
CA ARG A 169 20.65 -25.56 -11.84
C ARG A 169 20.91 -26.38 -13.13
N ASN A 170 20.88 -25.74 -14.30
CA ASN A 170 21.12 -26.30 -15.66
C ASN A 170 19.91 -26.81 -16.46
N LYS A 171 18.80 -26.05 -16.53
CA LYS A 171 17.71 -26.33 -17.48
C LYS A 171 17.23 -25.07 -18.21
N SER A 172 16.44 -25.27 -19.27
CA SER A 172 15.91 -24.23 -20.16
C SER A 172 15.22 -23.07 -19.42
N GLU A 173 15.21 -21.87 -20.01
CA GLU A 173 14.64 -20.65 -19.41
C GLU A 173 13.21 -20.84 -18.87
N ARG A 174 12.39 -21.61 -19.59
CA ARG A 174 11.04 -21.99 -19.16
C ARG A 174 11.04 -22.74 -17.82
N LEU A 175 11.95 -23.69 -17.63
CA LEU A 175 12.01 -24.48 -16.38
C LEU A 175 12.48 -23.62 -15.21
N ASN A 176 13.37 -22.65 -15.45
CA ASN A 176 13.76 -21.68 -14.44
C ASN A 176 12.58 -20.78 -14.03
N GLN A 177 11.75 -20.33 -14.99
CA GLN A 177 10.54 -19.55 -14.68
C GLN A 177 9.52 -20.35 -13.86
N VAL A 178 9.31 -21.63 -14.19
CA VAL A 178 8.43 -22.53 -13.41
C VAL A 178 8.97 -22.75 -11.99
N ASP A 179 10.28 -22.98 -11.85
CA ASP A 179 10.90 -23.15 -10.54
C ASP A 179 10.77 -21.87 -9.69
N LEU A 180 11.08 -20.71 -10.28
CA LEU A 180 10.93 -19.40 -9.63
C LEU A 180 9.49 -19.16 -9.16
N HIS A 181 8.51 -19.34 -10.06
CA HIS A 181 7.09 -19.15 -9.76
C HIS A 181 6.65 -20.04 -8.58
N ASN A 182 6.96 -21.34 -8.63
CA ASN A 182 6.55 -22.29 -7.61
C ASN A 182 7.21 -21.99 -6.26
N ARG A 183 8.51 -21.69 -6.24
CA ARG A 183 9.28 -21.48 -5.01
C ARG A 183 8.86 -20.21 -4.29
N LEU A 184 8.76 -19.09 -5.01
CA LEU A 184 8.28 -17.84 -4.44
C LEU A 184 6.84 -18.01 -3.93
N SER A 185 5.99 -18.70 -4.69
CA SER A 185 4.61 -18.98 -4.27
C SER A 185 4.55 -19.73 -2.95
N VAL A 186 5.32 -20.82 -2.78
CA VAL A 186 5.31 -21.61 -1.54
C VAL A 186 5.85 -20.83 -0.37
N TRP A 187 7.03 -20.19 -0.53
CA TRP A 187 7.73 -19.56 0.59
C TRP A 187 6.99 -18.33 1.10
N GLY A 188 6.36 -17.57 0.19
CA GLY A 188 5.57 -16.39 0.56
C GLY A 188 4.10 -16.67 0.86
N THR A 189 3.61 -17.92 0.72
CA THR A 189 2.18 -18.27 0.88
C THR A 189 1.53 -17.68 2.15
N PRO A 190 2.12 -17.80 3.36
CA PRO A 190 1.49 -17.25 4.56
C PRO A 190 1.27 -15.74 4.47
N PHE A 191 2.25 -15.02 3.93
CA PHE A 191 2.17 -13.57 3.71
C PHE A 191 1.17 -13.22 2.61
N TYR A 192 1.18 -13.91 1.47
CA TYR A 192 0.27 -13.64 0.35
C TYR A 192 -1.18 -13.92 0.73
N LEU A 193 -1.43 -14.95 1.54
CA LEU A 193 -2.77 -15.24 2.04
C LEU A 193 -3.22 -14.15 3.01
N MET A 194 -2.35 -13.72 3.92
CA MET A 194 -2.64 -12.62 4.84
C MET A 194 -2.96 -11.32 4.08
N ILE A 195 -2.13 -10.91 3.12
CA ILE A 195 -2.35 -9.70 2.32
C ILE A 195 -3.60 -9.81 1.44
N GLY A 196 -3.83 -10.96 0.80
CA GLY A 196 -5.01 -11.20 -0.02
C GLY A 196 -6.31 -11.14 0.80
N LEU A 197 -6.34 -11.76 1.99
CA LEU A 197 -7.49 -11.76 2.89
C LEU A 197 -7.76 -10.38 3.47
N THR A 198 -6.72 -9.70 3.96
CA THR A 198 -6.84 -8.35 4.53
C THR A 198 -7.24 -7.32 3.47
N GLY A 199 -6.66 -7.38 2.27
CA GLY A 199 -7.04 -6.52 1.14
C GLY A 199 -8.47 -6.78 0.67
N ALA A 200 -8.90 -8.05 0.61
CA ALA A 200 -10.29 -8.40 0.31
C ALA A 200 -11.25 -7.87 1.39
N PHE A 201 -10.89 -7.99 2.67
CA PHE A 201 -11.69 -7.45 3.77
C PHE A 201 -11.86 -5.95 3.65
N ILE A 202 -10.76 -5.20 3.48
CA ILE A 202 -10.79 -3.74 3.36
C ILE A 202 -11.61 -3.31 2.14
N GLY A 203 -11.36 -3.92 0.98
CA GLY A 203 -12.04 -3.52 -0.26
C GLY A 203 -13.51 -3.91 -0.34
N LEU A 204 -13.93 -4.95 0.37
CA LEU A 204 -15.30 -5.46 0.34
C LEU A 204 -16.09 -5.16 1.62
N VAL A 205 -15.54 -4.37 2.55
CA VAL A 205 -16.17 -4.10 3.86
C VAL A 205 -17.59 -3.54 3.72
N SER A 206 -17.83 -2.65 2.76
CA SER A 206 -19.17 -2.08 2.51
C SER A 206 -20.18 -3.14 2.06
N ILE A 207 -19.74 -4.10 1.25
CA ILE A 207 -20.55 -5.25 0.81
C ILE A 207 -20.80 -6.18 1.99
N PHE A 208 -19.79 -6.45 2.82
CA PHE A 208 -19.96 -7.25 4.03
C PHE A 208 -20.93 -6.61 5.02
N ILE A 209 -20.87 -5.29 5.20
CA ILE A 209 -21.83 -4.55 6.03
C ILE A 209 -23.23 -4.69 5.45
N ALA A 210 -23.41 -4.41 4.15
CA ALA A 210 -24.73 -4.49 3.52
C ALA A 210 -25.33 -5.91 3.56
N ALA A 211 -24.52 -6.94 3.30
CA ALA A 211 -24.95 -8.33 3.37
C ALA A 211 -25.29 -8.75 4.80
N SER A 212 -24.44 -8.39 5.77
CA SER A 212 -24.68 -8.71 7.19
C SER A 212 -25.93 -8.01 7.72
N ALA A 213 -26.15 -6.75 7.33
CA ALA A 213 -27.34 -6.00 7.72
C ALA A 213 -28.61 -6.71 7.24
N GLY A 214 -28.64 -7.12 5.96
CA GLY A 214 -29.79 -7.80 5.37
C GLY A 214 -30.10 -9.17 5.99
N VAL A 215 -29.08 -9.91 6.44
CA VAL A 215 -29.24 -11.28 6.98
C VAL A 215 -29.44 -11.29 8.50
N PHE A 216 -28.74 -10.44 9.24
CA PHE A 216 -28.62 -10.56 10.71
C PHE A 216 -29.14 -9.34 11.49
N PHE A 217 -29.36 -8.18 10.86
CA PHE A 217 -29.69 -6.94 11.56
C PHE A 217 -30.92 -6.21 11.00
N ASN A 218 -31.90 -6.93 10.43
CA ASN A 218 -33.14 -6.33 9.90
C ASN A 218 -32.88 -5.16 8.94
N ASN A 219 -31.85 -5.27 8.11
CA ASN A 219 -31.39 -4.25 7.17
C ASN A 219 -30.85 -2.94 7.81
N ASP A 220 -30.55 -2.95 9.11
CA ASP A 220 -29.88 -1.86 9.82
C ASP A 220 -28.35 -1.98 9.66
N ARG A 221 -27.77 -1.07 8.87
CA ARG A 221 -26.32 -1.02 8.63
C ARG A 221 -25.57 -0.41 9.80
N ASP A 222 -26.17 0.52 10.52
CA ASP A 222 -25.54 1.19 11.66
C ASP A 222 -25.35 0.21 12.81
N ALA A 223 -26.30 -0.72 13.00
CA ALA A 223 -26.15 -1.82 13.95
C ALA A 223 -24.94 -2.72 13.64
N VAL A 224 -24.65 -2.99 12.35
CA VAL A 224 -23.45 -3.75 11.95
C VAL A 224 -22.19 -2.95 12.24
N VAL A 225 -22.16 -1.67 11.87
CA VAL A 225 -21.04 -0.78 12.14
C VAL A 225 -20.77 -0.71 13.64
N ASN A 226 -21.80 -0.52 14.47
CA ASN A 226 -21.67 -0.49 15.93
C ASN A 226 -21.16 -1.82 16.50
N ALA A 227 -21.57 -2.95 15.93
CA ALA A 227 -21.08 -4.27 16.34
C ALA A 227 -19.59 -4.45 16.01
N VAL A 228 -19.15 -4.01 14.82
CA VAL A 228 -17.77 -4.19 14.34
C VAL A 228 -16.83 -3.13 14.88
N TYR A 229 -17.24 -1.86 14.89
CA TYR A 229 -16.40 -0.70 15.19
C TYR A 229 -16.74 0.01 16.50
N GLY A 230 -17.73 -0.46 17.26
CA GLY A 230 -18.16 0.22 18.48
C GLY A 230 -19.17 1.34 18.20
N ALA A 231 -19.91 1.73 19.24
CA ALA A 231 -20.97 2.73 19.14
C ALA A 231 -20.48 4.11 19.61
N GLU A 232 -21.06 5.16 19.04
CA GLU A 232 -20.85 6.53 19.53
C GLU A 232 -21.40 6.69 20.97
N PRO A 233 -20.74 7.51 21.81
CA PRO A 233 -21.21 7.75 23.16
C PRO A 233 -22.46 8.64 23.13
N LYS A 234 -23.43 8.33 23.98
CA LYS A 234 -24.58 9.24 24.20
C LYS A 234 -24.14 10.38 25.10
N VAL A 235 -23.71 11.49 24.50
CA VAL A 235 -23.37 12.71 25.23
C VAL A 235 -24.56 13.67 25.17
N ASN A 236 -25.14 13.92 26.34
CA ASN A 236 -26.07 15.03 26.59
C ASN A 236 -25.30 16.06 27.43
N GLN A 237 -25.35 17.33 27.05
CA GLN A 237 -24.69 18.46 27.74
C GLN A 237 -23.17 18.51 27.60
N SER A 238 -22.66 18.51 26.36
CA SER A 238 -21.27 18.91 26.17
C SER A 238 -21.08 20.39 26.52
N GLN A 239 -20.10 20.70 27.38
CA GLN A 239 -19.59 22.07 27.50
C GLN A 239 -19.04 22.55 26.16
N GLN A 240 -19.19 23.84 25.84
CA GLN A 240 -18.68 24.42 24.59
C GLN A 240 -17.14 24.41 24.53
N THR A 241 -16.48 24.72 25.65
CA THR A 241 -15.02 24.72 25.74
C THR A 241 -14.47 23.32 26.00
N ILE A 242 -13.44 22.95 25.25
CA ILE A 242 -12.74 21.67 25.37
C ILE A 242 -11.53 21.85 26.29
N ASN A 243 -11.36 20.98 27.29
CA ASN A 243 -10.17 20.94 28.12
C ASN A 243 -9.22 19.82 27.64
N TYR A 244 -8.36 20.15 26.66
CA TYR A 244 -7.42 19.20 26.06
C TYR A 244 -6.41 18.66 27.08
N SER A 245 -5.91 19.51 27.98
CA SER A 245 -4.93 19.11 29.00
C SER A 245 -5.50 18.02 29.91
N LYS A 246 -6.68 18.26 30.48
CA LYS A 246 -7.38 17.29 31.33
C LYS A 246 -7.76 16.02 30.57
N ALA A 247 -8.07 16.10 29.28
CA ALA A 247 -8.35 14.94 28.44
C ALA A 247 -7.13 14.00 28.34
N PHE A 248 -5.94 14.54 28.04
CA PHE A 248 -4.72 13.73 27.98
C PHE A 248 -4.26 13.24 29.35
N GLU A 249 -4.39 14.06 30.40
CA GLU A 249 -4.08 13.65 31.78
C GLU A 249 -4.97 12.48 32.25
N ASN A 250 -6.29 12.60 32.08
CA ASN A 250 -7.22 11.55 32.48
C ASN A 250 -7.06 10.29 31.63
N LEU A 251 -6.76 10.43 30.34
CA LEU A 251 -6.44 9.27 29.50
C LEU A 251 -5.19 8.54 29.99
N GLN A 252 -4.12 9.27 30.33
CA GLN A 252 -2.89 8.68 30.86
C GLN A 252 -3.13 7.95 32.18
N GLN A 253 -4.04 8.45 33.02
CA GLN A 253 -4.44 7.76 34.26
C GLN A 253 -5.31 6.52 33.99
N TYR A 254 -6.26 6.62 33.06
CA TYR A 254 -7.19 5.54 32.71
C TYR A 254 -6.50 4.39 31.98
N ALA A 255 -5.59 4.70 31.05
CA ALA A 255 -4.88 3.75 30.21
C ALA A 255 -3.38 4.11 30.11
N PRO A 256 -2.57 3.83 31.16
CA PRO A 256 -1.19 4.28 31.25
C PRO A 256 -0.24 3.72 30.18
N ASN A 257 -0.63 2.62 29.53
CA ASN A 257 0.13 1.98 28.46
C ASN A 257 -0.31 2.44 27.06
N ALA A 258 -1.35 3.27 26.95
CA ALA A 258 -1.86 3.74 25.67
C ALA A 258 -1.00 4.89 25.14
N THR A 259 -0.60 4.82 23.87
CA THR A 259 0.14 5.90 23.19
C THR A 259 -0.76 6.55 22.14
N PRO A 260 -1.24 7.79 22.35
CA PRO A 260 -2.10 8.50 21.41
C PRO A 260 -1.47 8.64 20.02
N ILE A 261 -2.28 8.45 18.97
CA ILE A 261 -1.87 8.61 17.56
C ILE A 261 -2.76 9.59 16.80
N TYR A 262 -4.01 9.80 17.22
CA TYR A 262 -4.84 10.92 16.78
C TYR A 262 -5.90 11.26 17.82
N LEU A 263 -6.32 12.53 17.83
CA LEU A 263 -7.46 13.06 18.57
C LEU A 263 -8.54 13.45 17.55
N VAL A 264 -9.77 13.02 17.75
CA VAL A 264 -10.93 13.44 16.96
C VAL A 264 -11.83 14.28 17.83
N ILE A 265 -12.22 15.45 17.32
CA ILE A 265 -13.25 16.29 17.93
C ILE A 265 -14.52 16.09 17.11
N GLN A 266 -15.52 15.49 17.73
CA GLN A 266 -16.79 15.14 17.09
C GLN A 266 -17.84 16.19 17.40
N ASN A 267 -18.63 16.56 16.39
CA ASN A 267 -19.75 17.51 16.45
C ASN A 267 -19.41 18.81 17.21
N LYS A 268 -18.24 19.40 16.93
CA LYS A 268 -17.73 20.58 17.65
C LYS A 268 -18.74 21.73 17.63
N GLY A 269 -18.95 22.37 18.77
CA GLY A 269 -19.89 23.49 18.94
C GLY A 269 -21.36 23.08 19.15
N THR A 270 -21.67 21.78 19.21
CA THR A 270 -23.03 21.27 19.46
C THR A 270 -23.16 20.62 20.84
N ASP A 271 -24.40 20.36 21.27
CA ASP A 271 -24.69 19.66 22.53
C ASP A 271 -24.19 18.21 22.58
N HIS A 272 -23.86 17.65 21.41
CA HIS A 272 -23.32 16.30 21.20
C HIS A 272 -21.79 16.29 20.98
N GLN A 273 -21.09 17.37 21.34
CA GLN A 273 -19.64 17.43 21.22
C GLN A 273 -18.95 16.43 22.15
N PHE A 274 -17.97 15.69 21.63
CA PHE A 274 -17.12 14.80 22.43
C PHE A 274 -15.74 14.64 21.78
N LEU A 275 -14.80 14.10 22.56
CA LEU A 275 -13.46 13.78 22.10
C LEU A 275 -13.31 12.27 21.93
N GLU A 276 -12.57 11.87 20.92
CA GLU A 276 -12.11 10.50 20.77
C GLU A 276 -10.60 10.50 20.62
N VAL A 277 -9.89 9.79 21.49
CA VAL A 277 -8.44 9.61 21.37
C VAL A 277 -8.20 8.18 20.92
N ALA A 278 -7.65 8.03 19.73
CA ALA A 278 -7.12 6.75 19.30
C ALA A 278 -5.70 6.59 19.78
N ALA A 279 -5.42 5.45 20.41
CA ALA A 279 -4.12 5.16 20.95
C ALA A 279 -3.70 3.72 20.67
N THR A 280 -2.41 3.53 20.37
CA THR A 280 -1.84 2.19 20.23
C THR A 280 -1.62 1.57 21.62
N LEU A 281 -1.75 0.24 21.69
CA LEU A 281 -1.49 -0.55 22.89
C LEU A 281 -0.35 -1.54 22.64
N PRO A 282 0.57 -1.71 23.61
CA PRO A 282 1.66 -2.67 23.49
C PRO A 282 1.14 -4.10 23.40
N GLY A 283 1.77 -4.93 22.57
CA GLY A 283 1.44 -6.35 22.44
C GLY A 283 0.10 -6.65 21.73
N ARG A 284 -0.52 -5.67 21.09
CA ARG A 284 -1.78 -5.83 20.33
C ARG A 284 -1.57 -5.57 18.84
N PHE A 285 -2.21 -6.38 17.99
CA PHE A 285 -2.22 -6.21 16.54
C PHE A 285 -3.35 -5.28 16.04
N ILE A 286 -4.25 -4.87 16.91
CA ILE A 286 -5.28 -3.89 16.59
C ILE A 286 -4.61 -2.58 16.15
N TYR A 287 -5.25 -1.85 15.23
CA TYR A 287 -4.74 -0.56 14.76
C TYR A 287 -4.59 0.43 15.92
N SER A 288 -5.62 0.55 16.75
CA SER A 288 -5.67 1.35 17.98
C SER A 288 -6.81 0.88 18.89
N GLU A 289 -6.86 1.40 20.11
CA GLU A 289 -8.09 1.49 20.91
C GLU A 289 -8.62 2.92 20.80
N LEU A 290 -9.93 3.10 20.82
CA LEU A 290 -10.57 4.41 20.74
C LEU A 290 -11.21 4.74 22.09
N TYR A 291 -10.65 5.73 22.78
CA TYR A 291 -11.12 6.21 24.07
C TYR A 291 -12.02 7.41 23.85
N GLN A 292 -13.23 7.36 24.40
CA GLN A 292 -14.22 8.41 24.28
C GLN A 292 -14.20 9.27 25.54
N LEU A 293 -14.07 10.58 25.39
CA LEU A 293 -14.00 11.53 26.49
C LEU A 293 -15.02 12.65 26.29
N ARG A 294 -15.52 13.21 27.39
CA ARG A 294 -16.31 14.44 27.39
C ARG A 294 -15.42 15.65 27.10
N SER A 295 -16.04 16.76 26.70
CA SER A 295 -15.34 18.04 26.47
C SER A 295 -14.59 18.57 27.69
N ASN A 296 -15.00 18.20 28.91
CA ASN A 296 -14.28 18.55 30.14
C ASN A 296 -13.06 17.65 30.43
N GLY A 297 -12.74 16.70 29.55
CA GLY A 297 -11.65 15.75 29.65
C GLY A 297 -11.95 14.47 30.43
N GLU A 298 -13.17 14.27 30.94
CA GLU A 298 -13.54 13.04 31.65
C GLU A 298 -13.69 11.85 30.68
N VAL A 299 -13.06 10.71 30.99
CA VAL A 299 -13.17 9.49 30.19
C VAL A 299 -14.56 8.88 30.38
N ILE A 300 -15.28 8.66 29.28
CA ILE A 300 -16.61 8.03 29.27
C ILE A 300 -16.44 6.51 29.20
N SER A 301 -15.76 6.05 28.15
CA SER A 301 -15.57 4.63 27.85
C SER A 301 -14.49 4.45 26.77
N HIS A 302 -14.28 3.22 26.33
CA HIS A 302 -13.51 2.90 25.14
C HIS A 302 -14.31 1.92 24.27
N GLN A 303 -14.02 1.86 22.97
CA GLN A 303 -14.81 1.11 22.00
C GLN A 303 -14.58 -0.42 22.05
N GLY A 304 -13.68 -0.90 22.91
CA GLY A 304 -13.40 -2.32 23.12
C GLY A 304 -12.73 -2.96 21.91
N MET A 305 -11.91 -2.22 21.19
CA MET A 305 -11.07 -2.77 20.12
C MET A 305 -10.01 -3.71 20.67
N SER A 306 -9.61 -3.55 21.93
CA SER A 306 -8.53 -4.29 22.59
C SER A 306 -8.98 -5.42 23.49
N ASP A 307 -10.20 -5.36 24.03
CA ASP A 307 -10.73 -6.30 25.03
C ASP A 307 -12.21 -6.67 24.81
N GLY A 308 -12.86 -6.14 23.76
CA GLY A 308 -14.22 -6.48 23.37
C GLY A 308 -14.32 -7.81 22.63
N ALA A 309 -15.42 -7.99 21.87
CA ALA A 309 -15.68 -9.23 21.14
C ALA A 309 -14.53 -9.60 20.18
N ALA A 310 -14.16 -10.88 20.13
CA ALA A 310 -13.03 -11.35 19.31
C ALA A 310 -13.15 -10.95 17.82
N GLY A 311 -14.37 -10.96 17.26
CA GLY A 311 -14.61 -10.53 15.88
C GLY A 311 -14.26 -9.06 15.62
N ARG A 312 -14.54 -8.17 16.59
CA ARG A 312 -14.16 -6.75 16.55
C ARG A 312 -12.64 -6.59 16.60
N GLN A 313 -11.97 -7.30 17.52
CA GLN A 313 -10.51 -7.25 17.61
C GLN A 313 -9.85 -7.74 16.30
N VAL A 314 -10.37 -8.82 15.71
CA VAL A 314 -9.87 -9.36 14.43
C VAL A 314 -10.10 -8.36 13.30
N ALA A 315 -11.32 -7.82 13.16
CA ALA A 315 -11.65 -6.84 12.13
C ALA A 315 -10.74 -5.61 12.22
N TYR A 316 -10.49 -5.09 13.42
CA TYR A 316 -9.65 -3.90 13.59
C TYR A 316 -8.14 -4.19 13.45
N SER A 317 -7.72 -5.44 13.63
CA SER A 317 -6.33 -5.87 13.38
C SER A 317 -5.98 -5.94 11.89
N VAL A 318 -6.99 -6.07 11.00
CA VAL A 318 -6.78 -6.17 9.54
C VAL A 318 -5.97 -4.99 9.00
N TYR A 319 -6.28 -3.77 9.42
CA TYR A 319 -5.61 -2.56 8.95
C TYR A 319 -4.11 -2.58 9.27
N ARG A 320 -3.76 -2.82 10.54
CA ARG A 320 -2.36 -2.85 10.98
C ARG A 320 -1.55 -3.98 10.34
N LEU A 321 -2.18 -5.14 10.13
CA LEU A 321 -1.57 -6.27 9.43
C LEU A 321 -1.35 -5.98 7.94
N HIS A 322 -2.32 -5.39 7.26
CA HIS A 322 -2.20 -5.07 5.84
C HIS A 322 -1.12 -4.01 5.59
N PHE A 323 -1.07 -2.97 6.43
CA PHE A 323 -0.09 -1.89 6.29
C PHE A 323 1.32 -2.27 6.75
N GLY A 324 1.47 -3.34 7.55
CA GLY A 324 2.77 -3.76 8.10
C GLY A 324 3.27 -2.86 9.23
N HIS A 325 2.40 -2.06 9.85
CA HIS A 325 2.74 -1.05 10.86
C HIS A 325 2.71 -1.61 12.29
N PHE A 326 3.51 -2.65 12.58
CA PHE A 326 3.54 -3.26 13.94
C PHE A 326 4.92 -3.56 14.52
N ALA A 327 5.99 -3.55 13.74
CA ALA A 327 7.35 -3.78 14.24
C ALA A 327 8.40 -2.92 13.53
N GLY A 328 7.99 -1.72 13.13
CA GLY A 328 8.87 -0.69 12.57
C GLY A 328 9.44 -1.03 11.19
N PHE A 329 10.53 -0.34 10.84
CA PHE A 329 11.11 -0.37 9.50
C PHE A 329 11.54 -1.77 8.98
N PRO A 330 12.08 -2.70 9.79
CA PRO A 330 12.42 -4.04 9.30
C PRO A 330 11.23 -4.80 8.71
N VAL A 331 10.03 -4.63 9.28
CA VAL A 331 8.81 -5.25 8.73
C VAL A 331 8.42 -4.60 7.41
N LYS A 332 8.52 -3.27 7.28
CA LYS A 332 8.31 -2.58 6.01
C LYS A 332 9.21 -3.14 4.90
N VAL A 333 10.51 -3.32 5.19
CA VAL A 333 11.47 -3.92 4.22
C VAL A 333 11.06 -5.34 3.83
N LEU A 334 10.65 -6.17 4.79
CA LEU A 334 10.16 -7.52 4.50
C LEU A 334 8.89 -7.51 3.65
N TYR A 335 7.95 -6.61 3.94
CA TYR A 335 6.70 -6.42 3.18
C TYR A 335 6.99 -5.99 1.74
N VAL A 336 7.90 -5.02 1.53
CA VAL A 336 8.36 -4.61 0.20
C VAL A 336 8.97 -5.81 -0.54
N ALA A 337 9.87 -6.56 0.11
CA ALA A 337 10.53 -7.71 -0.52
C ALA A 337 9.55 -8.82 -0.91
N LEU A 338 8.63 -9.19 -0.02
CA LEU A 338 7.62 -10.22 -0.28
C LEU A 338 6.58 -9.75 -1.30
N GLY A 339 6.17 -8.47 -1.26
CA GLY A 339 5.31 -7.85 -2.27
C GLY A 339 5.94 -7.85 -3.67
N LEU A 340 7.23 -7.54 -3.77
CA LEU A 340 7.98 -7.63 -5.03
C LEU A 340 8.10 -9.08 -5.50
N CYS A 341 8.26 -10.05 -4.58
CA CYS A 341 8.19 -11.46 -4.93
C CYS A 341 6.81 -11.84 -5.50
N LEU A 342 5.71 -11.33 -4.93
CA LEU A 342 4.36 -11.54 -5.46
C LEU A 342 4.20 -10.91 -6.85
N THR A 343 4.75 -9.71 -7.05
CA THR A 343 4.82 -9.06 -8.37
C THR A 343 5.55 -9.94 -9.39
N VAL A 344 6.66 -10.58 -9.00
CA VAL A 344 7.40 -11.53 -9.84
C VAL A 344 6.61 -12.82 -10.09
N ILE A 345 5.81 -13.30 -9.13
CA ILE A 345 4.92 -14.45 -9.32
C ILE A 345 3.88 -14.15 -10.40
N CYS A 346 3.24 -12.98 -10.35
CA CYS A 346 2.31 -12.51 -11.39
C CYS A 346 3.01 -12.44 -12.76
N ALA A 347 4.21 -11.87 -12.80
CA ALA A 347 5.02 -11.76 -14.02
C ALA A 347 5.34 -13.14 -14.63
N SER A 348 5.86 -14.04 -13.78
CA SER A 348 6.32 -15.38 -14.17
C SER A 348 5.18 -16.31 -14.58
N GLY A 349 4.00 -16.21 -13.97
CA GLY A 349 2.84 -17.01 -14.35
C GLY A 349 2.44 -16.82 -15.83
N VAL A 350 2.38 -15.57 -16.28
CA VAL A 350 2.10 -15.25 -17.69
C VAL A 350 3.31 -15.59 -18.58
N ASN A 351 4.54 -15.39 -18.13
CA ASN A 351 5.73 -15.80 -18.89
C ASN A 351 5.73 -17.31 -19.18
N ILE A 352 5.35 -18.13 -18.19
CA ILE A 352 5.20 -19.57 -18.37
C ILE A 352 4.13 -19.88 -19.42
N TRP A 353 2.98 -19.20 -19.37
CA TRP A 353 1.92 -19.35 -20.35
C TRP A 353 2.37 -18.96 -21.77
N LEU A 354 3.01 -17.79 -21.93
CA LEU A 354 3.54 -17.32 -23.21
C LEU A 354 4.59 -18.28 -23.77
N SER A 355 5.50 -18.80 -22.94
CA SER A 355 6.53 -19.76 -23.36
C SER A 355 5.98 -21.11 -23.86
N ARG A 356 4.72 -21.45 -23.55
CA ARG A 356 4.06 -22.66 -24.04
C ARG A 356 3.43 -22.47 -25.41
N ARG A 357 3.28 -21.22 -25.87
CA ARG A 357 2.69 -20.92 -27.17
C ARG A 357 3.71 -21.11 -28.27
N LYS A 358 3.26 -21.67 -29.40
CA LYS A 358 4.10 -21.88 -30.59
C LYS A 358 4.39 -20.61 -31.40
N HIS A 359 3.58 -19.55 -31.20
CA HIS A 359 3.67 -18.31 -31.96
C HIS A 359 3.70 -17.09 -31.03
N GLN A 360 4.68 -16.21 -31.27
CA GLN A 360 4.71 -14.87 -30.73
C GLN A 360 3.73 -13.96 -31.51
N ASN A 361 3.08 -13.07 -30.79
CA ASN A 361 2.17 -12.05 -31.31
C ASN A 361 2.17 -10.84 -30.35
N PHE A 362 1.35 -9.83 -30.66
CA PHE A 362 1.26 -8.57 -29.92
C PHE A 362 1.09 -8.71 -28.40
N ILE A 363 0.52 -9.81 -27.90
CA ILE A 363 0.37 -10.07 -26.45
C ILE A 363 1.74 -10.19 -25.77
N ASN A 364 2.74 -10.74 -26.46
CA ASN A 364 4.10 -10.88 -25.92
C ASN A 364 4.75 -9.50 -25.75
N ASP A 365 4.56 -8.63 -26.76
CA ASP A 365 5.10 -7.28 -26.76
C ASP A 365 4.43 -6.41 -25.68
N LEU A 366 3.10 -6.44 -25.60
CA LEU A 366 2.34 -5.74 -24.57
C LEU A 366 2.66 -6.25 -23.17
N TRP A 367 2.88 -7.55 -23.00
CA TRP A 367 3.23 -8.10 -21.70
C TRP A 367 4.60 -7.62 -21.21
N VAL A 368 5.60 -7.54 -22.11
CA VAL A 368 6.91 -6.97 -21.78
C VAL A 368 6.80 -5.49 -21.43
N ALA A 369 5.97 -4.73 -22.17
CA ALA A 369 5.66 -3.34 -21.83
C ALA A 369 4.96 -3.24 -20.47
N MET A 370 4.05 -4.15 -20.13
CA MET A 370 3.41 -4.14 -18.81
C MET A 370 4.44 -4.39 -17.70
N VAL A 371 5.27 -5.42 -17.82
CA VAL A 371 6.21 -5.83 -16.77
C VAL A 371 7.36 -4.83 -16.59
N TRP A 372 7.94 -4.31 -17.67
CA TRP A 372 9.11 -3.42 -17.61
C TRP A 372 8.80 -1.95 -17.85
N GLY A 373 7.67 -1.65 -18.50
CA GLY A 373 7.17 -0.30 -18.68
C GLY A 373 6.41 0.23 -17.46
N SER A 374 5.79 -0.61 -16.61
CA SER A 374 5.17 -0.12 -15.36
C SER A 374 6.20 0.44 -14.36
N PRO A 375 7.35 -0.20 -14.09
CA PRO A 375 8.41 0.42 -13.29
C PRO A 375 8.93 1.73 -13.88
N LEU A 376 9.08 1.79 -15.22
CA LEU A 376 9.44 3.03 -15.90
C LEU A 376 8.38 4.11 -15.69
N ALA A 377 7.09 3.78 -15.87
CA ALA A 377 5.99 4.70 -15.68
C ALA A 377 5.89 5.22 -14.24
N LEU A 378 6.09 4.35 -13.24
CA LEU A 378 6.16 4.76 -11.83
C LEU A 378 7.35 5.69 -11.59
N ALA A 379 8.55 5.34 -12.04
CA ALA A 379 9.74 6.19 -11.89
C ALA A 379 9.57 7.54 -12.60
N SER A 380 9.02 7.56 -13.82
CA SER A 380 8.75 8.77 -14.57
C SER A 380 7.67 9.62 -13.88
N SER A 381 6.65 9.02 -13.28
CA SER A 381 5.63 9.80 -12.57
C SER A 381 6.17 10.62 -11.39
N MET A 382 7.34 10.28 -10.83
CA MET A 382 8.01 11.06 -9.79
C MET A 382 8.44 12.46 -10.26
N PHE A 383 8.51 12.73 -11.58
CA PHE A 383 8.73 14.08 -12.10
C PHE A 383 7.59 15.06 -11.75
N SER A 384 6.42 14.57 -11.33
CA SER A 384 5.34 15.42 -10.82
C SER A 384 5.75 16.20 -9.56
N ILE A 385 6.80 15.78 -8.85
CA ILE A 385 7.30 16.49 -7.67
C ILE A 385 7.97 17.81 -8.06
N PHE A 386 8.53 17.88 -9.27
CA PHE A 386 9.28 19.03 -9.76
C PHE A 386 8.50 19.85 -10.79
N THR A 387 7.28 19.43 -11.13
CA THR A 387 6.47 20.02 -12.21
C THR A 387 5.02 20.15 -11.74
N SER A 388 4.22 20.96 -12.45
CA SER A 388 2.77 21.03 -12.19
C SER A 388 1.97 19.91 -12.86
N VAL A 389 2.63 18.91 -13.46
CA VAL A 389 1.97 17.83 -14.21
C VAL A 389 1.55 16.72 -13.24
N PRO A 390 0.27 16.30 -13.23
CA PRO A 390 -0.19 15.22 -12.34
C PRO A 390 0.55 13.90 -12.57
N ALA A 391 0.93 13.22 -11.48
CA ALA A 391 1.62 11.92 -11.53
C ALA A 391 0.88 10.88 -12.37
N LEU A 392 -0.47 10.84 -12.27
CA LEU A 392 -1.32 9.95 -13.06
C LEU A 392 -1.15 10.17 -14.56
N ALA A 393 -1.10 11.44 -15.01
CA ALA A 393 -0.93 11.75 -16.42
C ALA A 393 0.43 11.28 -16.94
N VAL A 394 1.50 11.55 -16.18
CA VAL A 394 2.85 11.07 -16.54
C VAL A 394 2.92 9.55 -16.56
N PHE A 395 2.30 8.88 -15.59
CA PHE A 395 2.23 7.42 -15.53
C PHE A 395 1.52 6.83 -16.77
N LEU A 396 0.30 7.30 -17.08
CA LEU A 396 -0.49 6.79 -18.20
C LEU A 396 0.16 7.06 -19.56
N VAL A 397 0.73 8.25 -19.75
CA VAL A 397 1.46 8.60 -20.98
C VAL A 397 2.68 7.70 -21.13
N THR A 398 3.48 7.54 -20.07
CA THR A 398 4.68 6.69 -20.11
C THR A 398 4.31 5.25 -20.39
N LEU A 399 3.30 4.71 -19.71
CA LEU A 399 2.84 3.33 -19.92
C LEU A 399 2.37 3.12 -21.37
N THR A 400 1.60 4.07 -21.92
CA THR A 400 1.14 4.03 -23.32
C THR A 400 2.31 4.08 -24.30
N LEU A 401 3.28 4.96 -24.08
CA LEU A 401 4.48 5.05 -24.90
C LEU A 401 5.30 3.77 -24.86
N THR A 402 5.44 3.12 -23.69
CA THR A 402 6.13 1.82 -23.61
C THR A 402 5.38 0.73 -24.36
N ALA A 403 4.05 0.71 -24.30
CA ALA A 403 3.23 -0.24 -25.06
C ALA A 403 3.40 -0.06 -26.58
N ILE A 404 3.30 1.19 -27.07
CA ILE A 404 3.52 1.53 -28.49
C ILE A 404 4.94 1.12 -28.90
N THR A 405 5.94 1.47 -28.10
CA THR A 405 7.34 1.17 -28.43
C THR A 405 7.60 -0.34 -28.48
N ALA A 406 7.02 -1.13 -27.58
CA ALA A 406 7.13 -2.58 -27.63
C ALA A 406 6.47 -3.17 -28.88
N LEU A 407 5.29 -2.68 -29.26
CA LEU A 407 4.58 -3.09 -30.49
C LEU A 407 5.33 -2.70 -31.77
N MET A 408 6.15 -1.65 -31.74
CA MET A 408 7.01 -1.26 -32.87
C MET A 408 8.28 -2.11 -32.93
N ILE A 409 8.93 -2.36 -31.80
CA ILE A 409 10.18 -3.14 -31.72
C ILE A 409 9.92 -4.63 -32.01
N LYS A 410 8.78 -5.19 -31.57
CA LYS A 410 8.39 -6.60 -31.73
C LYS A 410 9.48 -7.59 -31.29
N ASN A 411 10.23 -7.21 -30.26
CA ASN A 411 11.31 -8.01 -29.69
C ASN A 411 11.36 -7.80 -28.19
N ALA A 412 10.85 -8.78 -27.46
CA ALA A 412 10.76 -8.80 -26.00
C ALA A 412 12.08 -8.49 -25.29
N ILE A 413 13.20 -9.06 -25.77
CA ILE A 413 14.52 -8.88 -25.15
C ILE A 413 15.00 -7.44 -25.31
N THR A 414 14.88 -6.90 -26.53
CA THR A 414 15.27 -5.52 -26.84
C THR A 414 14.40 -4.52 -26.08
N SER A 415 13.07 -4.70 -26.07
CA SER A 415 12.13 -3.84 -25.33
C SER A 415 12.42 -3.86 -23.83
N LYS A 416 12.57 -5.05 -23.22
CA LYS A 416 12.97 -5.20 -21.81
C LYS A 416 14.24 -4.41 -21.51
N ARG A 417 15.31 -4.63 -22.29
CA ARG A 417 16.61 -3.97 -22.08
C ARG A 417 16.48 -2.45 -22.15
N MET A 418 15.75 -1.95 -23.13
CA MET A 418 15.54 -0.52 -23.31
C MET A 418 14.77 0.07 -22.13
N PHE A 419 13.65 -0.53 -21.71
CA PHE A 419 12.89 -0.05 -20.55
C PHE A 419 13.69 -0.11 -19.25
N GLN A 420 14.52 -1.15 -19.05
CA GLN A 420 15.44 -1.23 -17.91
C GLN A 420 16.47 -0.09 -17.91
N LEU A 421 17.09 0.20 -19.07
CA LEU A 421 18.03 1.32 -19.20
C LEU A 421 17.35 2.65 -18.89
N THR A 422 16.20 2.91 -19.50
CA THR A 422 15.47 4.16 -19.32
C THR A 422 15.01 4.31 -17.87
N THR A 423 14.51 3.25 -17.24
CA THR A 423 14.12 3.29 -15.81
C THR A 423 15.34 3.63 -14.95
N GLY A 424 16.47 2.98 -15.21
CA GLY A 424 17.72 3.26 -14.50
C GLY A 424 18.14 4.73 -14.62
N MET A 425 18.11 5.29 -15.82
CA MET A 425 18.43 6.70 -16.05
C MET A 425 17.44 7.65 -15.36
N VAL A 426 16.14 7.38 -15.45
CA VAL A 426 15.10 8.19 -14.81
C VAL A 426 15.30 8.24 -13.29
N LEU A 427 15.58 7.12 -12.64
CA LEU A 427 15.83 7.09 -11.20
C LEU A 427 17.05 7.93 -10.79
N LEU A 428 18.13 7.90 -11.58
CA LEU A 428 19.31 8.74 -11.35
C LEU A 428 18.97 10.24 -11.50
N ILE A 429 18.17 10.59 -12.51
CA ILE A 429 17.76 11.97 -12.76
C ILE A 429 16.85 12.47 -11.64
N VAL A 430 15.87 11.67 -11.21
CA VAL A 430 14.95 12.03 -10.10
C VAL A 430 15.74 12.30 -8.81
N ALA A 431 16.70 11.44 -8.45
CA ALA A 431 17.54 11.65 -7.28
C ALA A 431 18.39 12.93 -7.40
N LEU A 432 18.95 13.20 -8.58
CA LEU A 432 19.72 14.42 -8.84
C LEU A 432 18.85 15.68 -8.74
N LEU A 433 17.66 15.69 -9.35
CA LEU A 433 16.72 16.80 -9.27
C LEU A 433 16.27 17.03 -7.83
N HIS A 434 15.98 15.96 -7.08
CA HIS A 434 15.61 16.07 -5.67
C HIS A 434 16.69 16.78 -4.85
N TRP A 435 17.95 16.38 -4.97
CA TRP A 435 19.06 17.06 -4.30
C TRP A 435 19.27 18.51 -4.76
N GLN A 436 18.97 18.83 -6.02
CA GLN A 436 19.04 20.20 -6.51
C GLN A 436 17.91 21.08 -5.95
N THR A 437 16.70 20.53 -5.83
CA THR A 437 15.51 21.25 -5.36
C THR A 437 15.51 21.44 -3.85
N PHE A 438 15.84 20.40 -3.08
CA PHE A 438 15.72 20.40 -1.60
C PHE A 438 17.07 20.48 -0.87
N GLY A 439 18.18 20.44 -1.61
CA GLY A 439 19.53 20.57 -1.07
C GLY A 439 20.18 19.23 -0.73
N PHE A 440 21.44 19.07 -1.15
CA PHE A 440 22.22 17.85 -0.91
C PHE A 440 22.55 17.58 0.56
N ASN A 441 22.64 18.62 1.40
CA ASN A 441 22.96 18.50 2.84
C ASN A 441 21.71 18.57 3.74
N HIS A 442 20.55 18.13 3.24
CA HIS A 442 19.30 18.18 4.00
C HIS A 442 19.43 17.42 5.35
N PRO A 443 18.91 17.94 6.48
CA PRO A 443 19.11 17.31 7.79
C PRO A 443 18.35 15.99 7.98
N LEU A 444 17.28 15.75 7.21
CA LEU A 444 16.44 14.56 7.34
C LEU A 444 17.11 13.29 6.76
N PRO A 445 17.35 12.24 7.55
CA PRO A 445 17.96 10.99 7.06
C PRO A 445 17.13 10.27 5.99
N VAL A 446 15.80 10.35 6.07
CA VAL A 446 14.89 9.71 5.11
C VAL A 446 15.10 10.25 3.69
N VAL A 447 15.45 11.54 3.56
CA VAL A 447 15.72 12.17 2.27
C VAL A 447 16.90 11.50 1.57
N HIS A 448 18.00 11.33 2.29
CA HIS A 448 19.20 10.66 1.77
C HIS A 448 18.97 9.18 1.55
N GLY A 449 18.24 8.52 2.46
CA GLY A 449 17.92 7.10 2.34
C GLY A 449 17.19 6.78 1.03
N ILE A 450 16.18 7.57 0.67
CA ILE A 450 15.45 7.40 -0.59
C ILE A 450 16.33 7.76 -1.78
N ASN A 451 17.00 8.91 -1.81
CA ASN A 451 17.84 9.31 -2.94
C ASN A 451 18.98 8.30 -3.22
N VAL A 452 19.66 7.81 -2.18
CA VAL A 452 20.68 6.76 -2.32
C VAL A 452 20.08 5.47 -2.85
N THR A 453 18.89 5.08 -2.39
CA THR A 453 18.19 3.89 -2.89
C THR A 453 17.84 4.03 -4.37
N LEU A 454 17.31 5.18 -4.79
CA LEU A 454 17.03 5.47 -6.21
C LEU A 454 18.31 5.37 -7.06
N VAL A 455 19.44 5.89 -6.55
CA VAL A 455 20.74 5.80 -7.23
C VAL A 455 21.21 4.35 -7.35
N LEU A 456 21.20 3.59 -6.25
CA LEU A 456 21.66 2.21 -6.24
C LEU A 456 20.81 1.31 -7.15
N VAL A 457 19.48 1.45 -7.09
CA VAL A 457 18.55 0.72 -7.97
C VAL A 457 18.75 1.16 -9.43
N GLY A 458 18.92 2.45 -9.68
CA GLY A 458 19.21 2.97 -11.01
C GLY A 458 20.47 2.38 -11.62
N LEU A 459 21.58 2.40 -10.88
CA LEU A 459 22.86 1.80 -11.29
C LEU A 459 22.74 0.28 -11.50
N PHE A 460 22.01 -0.41 -10.62
CA PHE A 460 21.77 -1.84 -10.73
C PHE A 460 20.99 -2.19 -12.02
N LEU A 461 19.97 -1.43 -12.37
CA LEU A 461 19.20 -1.64 -13.61
C LEU A 461 20.06 -1.39 -14.85
N LEU A 462 20.90 -0.34 -14.84
CA LEU A 462 21.85 -0.07 -15.91
C LEU A 462 22.86 -1.21 -16.08
N TRP A 463 23.36 -1.76 -14.98
CA TRP A 463 24.27 -2.91 -14.97
C TRP A 463 23.60 -4.17 -15.52
N GLN A 464 22.39 -4.50 -15.08
CA GLN A 464 21.63 -5.65 -15.57
C GLN A 464 21.35 -5.57 -17.08
N ALA A 465 20.98 -4.39 -17.57
CA ALA A 465 20.73 -4.18 -18.98
C ALA A 465 22.01 -4.37 -19.82
N ARG A 466 23.18 -3.97 -19.29
CA ARG A 466 24.49 -4.20 -19.94
C ARG A 466 24.86 -5.68 -20.01
N LEU A 467 24.57 -6.46 -18.97
CA LEU A 467 24.83 -7.91 -18.97
C LEU A 467 24.00 -8.63 -20.04
N SER A 468 22.72 -8.26 -20.15
CA SER A 468 21.80 -8.83 -21.16
C SER A 468 22.27 -8.56 -22.61
N PHE A 469 23.05 -7.50 -22.85
CA PHE A 469 23.66 -7.23 -24.15
C PHE A 469 24.82 -8.18 -24.49
N LYS A 470 25.63 -8.55 -23.49
CA LYS A 470 26.79 -9.43 -23.70
C LYS A 470 26.37 -10.86 -24.04
N THR A 471 25.32 -11.37 -23.38
CA THR A 471 24.79 -12.71 -23.64
C THR A 471 24.18 -12.83 -25.04
N SER A 472 23.37 -11.84 -25.46
CA SER A 472 22.79 -11.81 -26.81
C SER A 472 23.85 -11.75 -27.92
N LYS A 473 24.97 -11.05 -27.70
CA LYS A 473 26.09 -11.04 -28.65
C LYS A 473 26.82 -12.39 -28.71
N ALA A 474 26.98 -13.07 -27.59
CA ALA A 474 27.64 -14.38 -27.55
C ALA A 474 26.84 -15.44 -28.32
N GLU A 475 25.51 -15.49 -28.12
CA GLU A 475 24.62 -16.40 -28.85
C GLU A 475 24.63 -16.14 -30.38
N LEU A 476 24.72 -14.87 -30.80
CA LEU A 476 24.82 -14.52 -32.22
C LEU A 476 26.18 -14.87 -32.85
N VAL A 477 27.25 -14.99 -32.05
CA VAL A 477 28.57 -15.42 -32.51
C VAL A 477 28.65 -16.94 -32.61
N GLU A 478 28.09 -17.68 -31.65
CA GLU A 478 28.00 -19.15 -31.70
C GLU A 478 27.20 -19.65 -32.92
N VAL A 479 26.05 -19.04 -33.21
CA VAL A 479 25.23 -19.38 -34.39
C VAL A 479 25.94 -19.10 -35.72
N ARG A 480 26.89 -18.16 -35.74
CA ARG A 480 27.71 -17.85 -36.94
C ARG A 480 28.97 -18.71 -37.06
N SER A 481 29.39 -19.41 -36.01
CA SER A 481 30.51 -20.35 -36.05
C SER A 481 30.10 -21.80 -36.34
N GLU A 482 28.79 -22.10 -36.23
CA GLU A 482 28.22 -23.43 -36.52
C GLU A 482 27.56 -23.53 -37.92
N GLY A 483 27.54 -22.44 -38.70
CA GLY A 483 27.11 -22.41 -40.10
C GLY A 483 28.25 -21.98 -41.00
#